data_AF-A0A7V5BC79-F1
#
_entry.id   AF-A0A7V5BC79-F1
#
_cell.length_a   1.000
_cell.length_b   1.000
_cell.length_c   1.000
_cell.angle_alpha   90.00
_cell.angle_beta   90.00
_cell.angle_gamma   90.00
#
_symmetry.space_group_name_H-M   'P 1'
#
loop_
_entity.id
_entity.type
_entity.pdbx_description
1 polymer ?
#
loop_
_entity_poly.entity_id
_entity_poly.type
_entity_poly.pdbx_seq_one_letter_code
_entity_poly.pdbx_strand_id
1 'polypeptide(L)'
;MRKKSKILARYIYPKPKGIALYPENLNREEAVVQLFAACRSLQGVIYAKGWEFLGQRYGLEKLYEIDRKSGWFGSKNEKEWLEAILDWALISGFNFQTRHFGVYDKSKNLFRTDDGRLEVIDFDYFTRSFKK
;
A
#
# COMPACT_ATOMS: atom_id res chain seq x y z
N MET A 1 6.80 7.06 -28.90
CA MET A 1 7.68 6.87 -27.73
C MET A 1 6.87 6.21 -26.60
N ARG A 2 7.22 4.99 -26.14
CA ARG A 2 6.59 4.39 -24.95
C ARG A 2 7.00 5.23 -23.73
N LYS A 3 6.04 5.83 -23.00
CA LYS A 3 6.29 6.40 -21.67
C LYS A 3 6.95 5.31 -20.82
N LYS A 4 8.11 5.59 -20.22
CA LYS A 4 8.69 4.68 -19.22
C LYS A 4 7.72 4.63 -18.04
N SER A 5 7.00 3.52 -17.88
CA SER A 5 6.12 3.30 -16.73
C SER A 5 6.96 3.37 -15.45
N LYS A 6 6.45 4.09 -14.44
CA LYS A 6 7.12 4.20 -13.13
C LYS A 6 7.06 2.85 -12.42
N ILE A 7 8.15 2.46 -11.75
CA ILE A 7 8.18 1.26 -10.90
C ILE A 7 7.26 1.52 -9.70
N LEU A 8 6.31 0.61 -9.47
CA LEU A 8 5.31 0.71 -8.41
C LEU A 8 5.64 -0.18 -7.21
N ALA A 9 6.25 -1.32 -7.47
CA ALA A 9 6.67 -2.28 -6.46
C ALA A 9 7.89 -3.07 -6.95
N ARG A 10 8.48 -3.88 -6.08
CA ARG A 10 9.61 -4.74 -6.44
C ARG A 10 9.62 -6.03 -5.63
N TYR A 11 9.84 -7.16 -6.31
CA TYR A 11 10.36 -8.36 -5.65
C TYR A 11 11.86 -8.20 -5.43
N ILE A 12 12.32 -8.45 -4.20
CA ILE A 12 13.73 -8.28 -3.81
C ILE A 12 14.62 -9.35 -4.47
N TYR A 13 14.09 -10.55 -4.69
CA TYR A 13 14.82 -11.65 -5.32
C TYR A 13 14.46 -11.82 -6.81
N PRO A 14 15.43 -12.26 -7.64
CA PRO A 14 16.82 -12.56 -7.28
C PRO A 14 17.67 -11.29 -7.07
N LYS A 15 18.60 -11.35 -6.11
CA LYS A 15 19.59 -10.27 -5.88
C LYS A 15 20.59 -10.22 -7.07
N PRO A 16 21.23 -9.06 -7.35
CA PRO A 16 21.07 -7.77 -6.68
C PRO A 16 19.95 -6.90 -7.27
N LYS A 17 19.40 -7.25 -8.43
CA LYS A 17 18.48 -6.38 -9.18
C LYS A 17 17.03 -6.51 -8.74
N GLY A 18 16.61 -7.68 -8.26
CA GLY A 18 15.20 -7.99 -8.02
C GLY A 18 14.37 -7.91 -9.30
N ILE A 19 13.04 -7.91 -9.16
CA ILE A 19 12.10 -7.79 -10.27
C ILE A 19 11.20 -6.58 -10.02
N ALA A 20 11.33 -5.56 -10.87
CA ALA A 20 10.49 -4.37 -10.82
C ALA A 20 9.09 -4.68 -11.33
N LEU A 21 8.08 -4.18 -10.63
CA LEU A 21 6.67 -4.29 -10.99
C LEU A 21 6.14 -2.92 -11.41
N TYR A 22 5.45 -2.91 -12.55
CA TYR A 22 4.88 -1.75 -13.21
C TYR A 22 3.34 -1.84 -13.19
N PRO A 23 2.61 -0.78 -13.58
CA PRO A 23 1.14 -0.81 -13.62
C PRO A 23 0.58 -2.01 -14.39
N GLU A 24 1.24 -2.42 -15.48
CA GLU A 24 0.81 -3.52 -16.33
C GLU A 24 0.90 -4.88 -15.59
N ASN A 25 1.84 -5.01 -14.64
CA ASN A 25 1.94 -6.19 -13.79
C ASN A 25 0.84 -6.19 -12.72
N LEU A 26 0.62 -5.04 -12.08
CA LEU A 26 -0.29 -4.88 -10.94
C LEU A 26 -1.76 -4.66 -11.33
N ASN A 27 -2.08 -4.67 -12.63
CA ASN A 27 -3.45 -4.65 -13.13
C ASN A 27 -4.19 -5.99 -12.93
N ARG A 28 -3.46 -7.07 -12.59
CA ARG A 28 -3.99 -8.43 -12.40
C ARG A 28 -4.02 -8.76 -10.92
N GLU A 29 -5.18 -9.20 -10.43
CA GLU A 29 -5.38 -9.52 -9.01
C GLU A 29 -4.38 -10.57 -8.52
N GLU A 30 -4.12 -11.61 -9.31
CA GLU A 30 -3.22 -12.71 -8.97
C GLU A 30 -1.78 -12.21 -8.76
N ALA A 31 -1.37 -11.19 -9.52
CA ALA A 31 -0.05 -10.57 -9.34
C ALA A 31 0.03 -9.77 -8.04
N VAL A 32 -1.06 -9.14 -7.62
CA VAL A 32 -1.13 -8.42 -6.33
C VAL A 32 -1.14 -9.42 -5.16
N VAL A 33 -1.84 -10.55 -5.28
CA VAL A 33 -1.79 -11.64 -4.28
C VAL A 33 -0.34 -12.13 -4.10
N GLN A 34 0.39 -12.36 -5.20
CA GLN A 34 1.80 -12.76 -5.14
C GLN A 34 2.70 -11.67 -4.53
N LEU A 35 2.44 -10.40 -4.86
CA LEU A 35 3.14 -9.27 -4.25
C LEU A 35 2.94 -9.22 -2.74
N PHE A 36 1.70 -9.35 -2.26
CA PHE A 36 1.40 -9.33 -0.84
C PHE A 36 2.03 -10.53 -0.12
N ALA A 37 1.98 -11.73 -0.73
CA ALA A 37 2.66 -12.91 -0.21
C ALA A 37 4.19 -12.71 -0.11
N ALA A 38 4.80 -11.99 -1.06
CA ALA A 38 6.21 -11.62 -0.99
C ALA A 38 6.49 -10.56 0.08
N CYS A 39 5.62 -9.57 0.26
CA CYS A 39 5.76 -8.59 1.33
C CYS A 39 5.68 -9.25 2.72
N ARG A 40 4.84 -10.27 2.90
CA ARG A 40 4.77 -11.08 4.13
C ARG A 40 6.11 -11.71 4.51
N SER A 41 6.86 -12.22 3.53
CA SER A 41 8.16 -12.84 3.76
C SER A 41 9.33 -11.84 3.71
N LEU A 42 9.04 -10.53 3.71
CA LEU A 42 10.02 -9.45 3.55
C LEU A 42 10.82 -9.56 2.23
N GLN A 43 10.19 -10.09 1.19
CA GLN A 43 10.76 -10.26 -0.16
C GLN A 43 10.08 -9.36 -1.19
N GLY A 44 9.12 -8.53 -0.78
CA GLY A 44 8.43 -7.57 -1.63
C GLY A 44 8.40 -6.19 -0.97
N VAL A 45 8.49 -5.14 -1.79
CA VAL A 45 8.28 -3.76 -1.35
C VAL A 45 7.29 -3.08 -2.29
N ILE A 46 6.35 -2.34 -1.70
CA ILE A 46 5.38 -1.51 -2.42
C ILE A 46 5.76 -0.05 -2.15
N TYR A 47 6.03 0.72 -3.20
CA TYR A 47 6.39 2.13 -3.06
C TYR A 47 5.14 3.00 -2.91
N ALA A 48 5.29 4.25 -2.47
CA ALA A 48 4.16 5.20 -2.34
C ALA A 48 3.24 5.22 -3.58
N LYS A 49 3.83 5.30 -4.77
CA LYS A 49 3.08 5.30 -6.04
C LYS A 49 2.40 3.96 -6.33
N GLY A 50 2.94 2.86 -5.83
CA GLY A 50 2.28 1.55 -5.86
C GLY A 50 1.03 1.53 -4.99
N TRP A 51 1.09 2.08 -3.77
CA TRP A 51 -0.09 2.19 -2.91
C TRP A 51 -1.18 3.08 -3.50
N GLU A 52 -0.82 4.24 -4.07
CA GLU A 52 -1.76 5.09 -4.81
C GLU A 52 -2.45 4.31 -5.92
N PHE A 53 -1.67 3.59 -6.73
CA PHE A 53 -2.18 2.79 -7.84
C PHE A 53 -3.12 1.67 -7.38
N LEU A 54 -2.70 0.89 -6.37
CA LEU A 54 -3.51 -0.21 -5.82
C LEU A 54 -4.83 0.32 -5.25
N GLY A 55 -4.78 1.44 -4.53
CA GLY A 55 -5.94 2.15 -4.02
C GLY A 55 -6.91 2.61 -5.11
N GLN A 56 -6.40 3.16 -6.21
CA GLN A 56 -7.21 3.57 -7.36
C GLN A 56 -7.82 2.38 -8.10
N ARG A 57 -7.05 1.30 -8.26
CA ARG A 57 -7.41 0.18 -9.13
C ARG A 57 -8.39 -0.78 -8.47
N TYR A 58 -8.22 -1.03 -7.18
CA TYR A 58 -8.94 -2.06 -6.43
C TYR A 58 -9.81 -1.45 -5.32
N GLY A 59 -9.42 -0.33 -4.72
CA GLY A 59 -10.06 0.16 -3.51
C GLY A 59 -9.75 -0.71 -2.29
N LEU A 60 -10.10 -0.24 -1.09
CA LEU A 60 -9.73 -0.92 0.16
C LEU A 60 -10.45 -2.27 0.33
N GLU A 61 -11.75 -2.35 0.02
CA GLU A 61 -12.52 -3.60 0.13
C GLU A 61 -11.89 -4.74 -0.69
N LYS A 62 -11.54 -4.46 -1.95
CA LYS A 62 -10.92 -5.47 -2.81
C LYS A 62 -9.49 -5.82 -2.38
N LEU A 63 -8.74 -4.84 -1.85
CA LEU A 63 -7.42 -5.10 -1.26
C LEU A 63 -7.52 -5.98 -0.01
N TYR A 64 -8.62 -5.89 0.74
CA TYR A 64 -8.88 -6.78 1.88
C TYR A 64 -9.07 -8.22 1.40
N GLU A 65 -9.88 -8.45 0.36
CA GLU A 65 -10.03 -9.79 -0.23
C GLU A 65 -8.69 -10.37 -0.72
N ILE A 66 -7.87 -9.54 -1.37
CA ILE A 66 -6.54 -9.92 -1.86
C ILE A 66 -5.62 -10.29 -0.69
N ASP A 67 -5.62 -9.49 0.39
CA ASP A 67 -4.87 -9.81 1.59
C ASP A 67 -5.32 -11.14 2.20
N ARG A 68 -6.63 -11.39 2.33
CA ARG A 68 -7.16 -12.65 2.85
C ARG A 68 -6.69 -13.87 2.06
N LYS A 69 -6.47 -13.75 0.75
CA LYS A 69 -5.90 -14.81 -0.10
C LYS A 69 -4.39 -14.97 0.12
N SER A 70 -3.66 -13.85 0.22
CA SER A 70 -2.19 -13.86 0.39
C SER A 70 -1.75 -14.24 1.83
N GLY A 71 -2.60 -13.95 2.80
CA GLY A 71 -2.36 -14.06 4.23
C GLY A 71 -1.24 -13.15 4.74
N TRP A 72 -1.07 -11.93 4.21
CA TRP A 72 0.03 -11.04 4.60
C TRP A 72 -0.12 -10.56 6.04
N PHE A 73 -1.22 -9.88 6.41
CA PHE A 73 -1.33 -9.31 7.76
C PHE A 73 -1.78 -10.31 8.83
N GLY A 74 -2.45 -11.41 8.46
CA GLY A 74 -2.99 -12.37 9.44
C GLY A 74 -4.07 -11.77 10.37
N SER A 75 -4.65 -10.63 9.99
CA SER A 75 -5.64 -9.90 10.78
C SER A 75 -6.89 -10.73 11.05
N LYS A 76 -7.44 -10.60 12.28
CA LYS A 76 -8.63 -11.35 12.71
C LYS A 76 -9.92 -10.73 12.21
N ASN A 77 -9.91 -9.43 11.97
CA ASN A 77 -11.04 -8.64 11.52
C ASN A 77 -10.59 -7.52 10.58
N GLU A 78 -11.56 -6.88 9.95
CA GLU A 78 -11.35 -5.81 8.98
C GLU A 78 -10.69 -4.56 9.59
N LYS A 79 -11.00 -4.22 10.84
CA LYS A 79 -10.39 -3.07 11.52
C LYS A 79 -8.88 -3.24 11.69
N GLU A 80 -8.46 -4.39 12.22
CA GLU A 80 -7.04 -4.74 12.36
C GLU A 80 -6.31 -4.74 11.01
N TRP A 81 -6.97 -5.23 9.95
CA TRP A 81 -6.42 -5.20 8.61
C TRP A 81 -6.25 -3.77 8.08
N LEU A 82 -7.28 -2.94 8.28
CA LEU A 82 -7.32 -1.57 7.81
C LEU A 82 -6.22 -0.74 8.48
N GLU A 83 -6.04 -0.87 9.80
CA GLU A 83 -4.94 -0.22 10.52
C GLU A 83 -3.57 -0.66 9.96
N ALA A 84 -3.38 -1.96 9.71
CA ALA A 84 -2.14 -2.49 9.18
C ALA A 84 -1.83 -1.98 7.76
N ILE A 85 -2.77 -2.08 6.82
CA ILE A 85 -2.53 -1.68 5.43
C ILE A 85 -2.29 -0.17 5.31
N LEU A 86 -2.98 0.63 6.13
CA LEU A 86 -2.78 2.08 6.20
C LEU A 86 -1.39 2.42 6.75
N ASP A 87 -0.95 1.76 7.82
CA ASP A 87 0.38 1.97 8.40
C ASP A 87 1.49 1.65 7.38
N TRP A 88 1.36 0.54 6.63
CA TRP A 88 2.33 0.19 5.59
C TRP A 88 2.36 1.20 4.44
N ALA A 89 1.21 1.74 4.02
CA ALA A 89 1.15 2.78 3.00
C ALA A 89 1.78 4.09 3.49
N LEU A 90 1.50 4.49 4.72
CA LEU A 90 2.06 5.68 5.36
C LEU A 90 3.58 5.59 5.48
N ILE A 91 4.10 4.46 5.98
CA ILE A 91 5.55 4.17 6.04
C ILE A 91 6.19 4.25 4.65
N SER A 92 5.45 3.81 3.62
CA SER A 92 5.91 3.85 2.23
C SER A 92 5.84 5.25 1.61
N GLY A 93 5.21 6.22 2.28
CA GLY A 93 5.10 7.61 1.86
C GLY A 93 3.79 7.99 1.16
N PHE A 94 2.70 7.23 1.37
CA PHE A 94 1.38 7.54 0.83
C PHE A 94 0.30 7.56 1.92
N ASN A 95 -0.40 8.68 2.05
CA ASN A 95 -1.54 8.81 2.96
C ASN A 95 -2.84 8.50 2.21
N PHE A 96 -3.50 7.38 2.54
CA PHE A 96 -4.81 7.04 1.93
C PHE A 96 -5.91 8.04 2.27
N GLN A 97 -5.89 8.65 3.47
CA GLN A 97 -6.95 9.56 3.96
C GLN A 97 -7.06 10.81 3.08
N THR A 98 -5.92 11.39 2.74
CA THR A 98 -5.84 12.65 1.99
C THR A 98 -5.35 12.46 0.56
N ARG A 99 -4.86 11.26 0.23
CA ARG A 99 -4.24 10.88 -1.05
C ARG A 99 -2.97 11.68 -1.37
N HIS A 100 -2.29 12.18 -0.35
CA HIS A 100 -1.03 12.91 -0.50
C HIS A 100 0.20 12.00 -0.34
N PHE A 101 1.30 12.46 -0.92
CA PHE A 101 2.64 11.89 -0.77
C PHE A 101 3.40 12.67 0.29
N GLY A 102 4.32 12.00 0.98
CA GLY A 102 5.08 12.63 2.06
C GLY A 102 5.84 11.64 2.94
N VAL A 103 6.15 12.09 4.16
CA VAL A 103 6.88 11.33 5.17
C VAL A 103 6.02 11.18 6.42
N TYR A 104 5.85 9.93 6.87
CA TYR A 104 5.13 9.62 8.09
C TYR A 104 6.07 9.56 9.31
N ASP A 105 5.77 10.36 10.33
CA ASP A 105 6.36 10.27 11.66
C ASP A 105 5.40 9.52 12.60
N LYS A 106 5.63 8.20 12.70
CA LYS A 106 4.82 7.31 13.54
C LYS A 106 4.87 7.66 15.02
N SER A 107 5.96 8.27 15.50
CA SER A 107 6.10 8.65 16.92
C SER A 107 5.19 9.81 17.31
N LYS A 108 4.83 10.65 16.33
CA LYS A 108 3.96 11.83 16.51
C LYS A 108 2.58 11.65 15.91
N ASN A 109 2.35 10.54 15.20
CA ASN A 109 1.15 10.31 14.41
C ASN A 109 0.88 11.45 13.40
N LEU A 110 1.96 11.97 12.78
CA LEU A 110 1.92 13.09 11.84
C LEU A 110 2.46 12.66 10.47
N PHE A 111 1.77 13.09 9.42
CA PHE A 111 2.23 12.94 8.04
C PHE A 111 2.57 14.31 7.47
N ARG A 112 3.84 14.49 7.08
CA ARG A 112 4.28 15.71 6.41
C ARG A 112 4.25 15.49 4.92
N THR A 113 3.36 16.17 4.23
CA THR A 113 3.21 16.08 2.77
C THR A 113 4.42 16.69 2.05
N ASP A 114 4.61 16.32 0.78
CA ASP A 114 5.68 16.86 -0.07
C ASP A 114 5.58 18.38 -0.27
N ASP A 115 4.37 18.96 -0.15
CA ASP A 115 4.13 20.40 -0.19
C ASP A 115 4.30 21.11 1.16
N GLY A 116 4.70 20.38 2.21
CA GLY A 116 5.05 20.92 3.52
C GLY A 116 3.91 21.02 4.54
N ARG A 117 2.68 20.61 4.20
CA ARG A 117 1.57 20.54 5.16
C ARG A 117 1.77 19.40 6.16
N LEU A 118 1.22 19.58 7.36
CA LEU A 118 1.17 18.55 8.40
C LEU A 118 -0.26 18.02 8.53
N GLU A 119 -0.41 16.71 8.48
CA GLU A 119 -1.69 16.01 8.56
C GLU A 119 -1.67 15.06 9.76
N VAL A 120 -2.72 15.10 10.57
CA VAL A 120 -2.94 14.12 11.65
C VAL A 120 -3.58 12.88 11.03
N ILE A 121 -3.05 11.71 11.36
CA ILE A 121 -3.61 10.45 10.88
C ILE A 121 -4.78 10.02 11.78
N ASP A 122 -5.95 9.87 11.17
CA ASP A 122 -7.15 9.33 11.81
C ASP A 122 -7.42 7.91 11.28
N PHE A 123 -6.97 6.90 12.02
CA PHE A 123 -7.19 5.50 11.64
C PHE A 123 -8.67 5.11 11.65
N ASP A 124 -9.53 5.84 12.37
CA ASP A 124 -10.98 5.61 12.38
C ASP A 124 -11.69 6.28 11.20
N TYR A 125 -10.99 7.07 10.38
CA TYR A 125 -11.56 7.70 9.18
C TYR A 125 -12.21 6.67 8.25
N PHE A 126 -11.52 5.55 8.02
CA PHE A 126 -11.98 4.52 7.10
C PHE A 126 -12.99 3.55 7.72
N THR A 127 -12.89 3.25 9.02
CA THR A 127 -13.85 2.34 9.69
C THR A 127 -15.28 2.90 9.67
N ARG A 128 -15.44 4.22 9.63
CA ARG A 128 -16.74 4.89 9.47
C ARG A 128 -17.31 4.77 8.06
N SER A 129 -16.45 4.59 7.06
CA SER A 129 -16.81 4.56 5.64
C SER A 129 -17.20 3.16 5.15
N PHE A 130 -16.68 2.10 5.79
CA PHE A 130 -17.02 0.71 5.48
C PHE A 130 -18.40 0.25 5.99
N LYS A 131 -19.03 0.99 6.92
CA LYS A 131 -20.32 0.61 7.53
C LYS A 131 -21.56 1.15 6.80
N LYS A 132 -21.45 1.52 5.54
CA LYS A 132 -22.58 2.03 4.73
C LYS A 132 -23.05 1.02 3.70
#